data_AF-A0A1L3MKQ9-F1
#
_entry.id   AF-A0A1L3MKQ9-F1
#
_cell.length_a   1.000
_cell.length_b   1.000
_cell.length_c   1.000
_cell.angle_alpha   90.00
_cell.angle_beta   90.00
_cell.angle_gamma   90.00
#
_symmetry.space_group_name_H-M   'P 1'
#
loop_
_entity.id
_entity.type
_entity.pdbx_description
1 polymer ?
#
loop_
_entity_poly.entity_id
_entity_poly.type
_entity_poly.pdbx_seq_one_letter_code
_entity_poly.pdbx_strand_id
1 'polypeptide(L)'
;MDTGRVKEVAGQLNTEAGRVGEISSNGTSQAGTLKENWLGPDSEQFGDAWGDAAKALQQAQDALQAYSKAAIQQADQQEKGSGA
;
A
#
# COMPACT_ATOMS: atom_id res chain seq x y z
N MET A 1 1.65 -6.49 -27.18
CA MET A 1 1.60 -6.56 -25.69
C MET A 1 0.31 -7.25 -25.31
N ASP A 2 0.32 -8.12 -24.30
CA ASP A 2 -0.91 -8.70 -23.74
C ASP A 2 -1.50 -7.71 -22.71
N THR A 3 -2.45 -6.88 -23.17
CA THR A 3 -3.07 -5.83 -22.34
C THR A 3 -3.97 -6.41 -21.26
N GLY A 4 -4.56 -7.59 -21.50
CA GLY A 4 -5.36 -8.33 -20.53
C GLY A 4 -4.53 -8.77 -19.34
N ARG A 5 -3.37 -9.40 -19.59
CA ARG A 5 -2.45 -9.80 -18.53
C ARG A 5 -1.91 -8.61 -17.74
N VAL A 6 -1.63 -7.49 -18.40
CA VAL A 6 -1.20 -6.25 -17.72
C VAL A 6 -2.28 -5.71 -16.78
N LYS A 7 -3.54 -5.67 -17.23
CA LYS A 7 -4.68 -5.24 -16.40
C LYS A 7 -4.90 -6.16 -15.21
N GLU A 8 -4.72 -7.47 -15.38
CA GLU A 8 -4.80 -8.43 -14.28
C GLU A 8 -3.75 -8.16 -13.20
N VAL A 9 -2.48 -8.00 -13.58
CA VAL A 9 -1.40 -7.69 -12.63
C VAL A 9 -1.62 -6.33 -11.97
N ALA A 10 -2.12 -5.33 -12.70
CA ALA A 10 -2.49 -4.05 -12.12
C ALA A 10 -3.58 -4.19 -11.05
N GLY A 11 -4.57 -5.05 -11.27
CA GLY A 11 -5.58 -5.40 -10.27
C GLY A 11 -4.96 -6.02 -9.01
N GLN A 12 -4.03 -6.96 -9.19
CA GLN A 12 -3.29 -7.58 -8.09
C GLN A 12 -2.51 -6.55 -7.27
N LEU A 13 -1.79 -5.61 -7.92
CA LEU A 13 -1.10 -4.52 -7.23
C LEU A 13 -2.05 -3.66 -6.38
N ASN A 14 -3.26 -3.39 -6.89
CA ASN A 14 -4.27 -2.65 -6.13
C ASN A 14 -4.79 -3.45 -4.91
N THR A 15 -4.95 -4.77 -5.05
CA THR A 15 -5.30 -5.65 -3.92
C THR A 15 -4.20 -5.65 -2.85
N GLU A 16 -2.92 -5.76 -3.24
CA GLU A 16 -1.81 -5.69 -2.28
C GLU A 16 -1.72 -4.32 -1.61
N ALA A 17 -1.99 -3.22 -2.32
CA ALA A 17 -2.08 -1.89 -1.72
C ALA A 17 -3.16 -1.82 -0.62
N GLY A 18 -4.32 -2.44 -0.85
CA GLY A 18 -5.38 -2.56 0.14
C GLY A 18 -4.92 -3.29 1.41
N ARG A 19 -4.24 -4.42 1.24
CA ARG A 19 -3.67 -5.19 2.37
C ARG A 19 -2.62 -4.41 3.16
N VAL A 20 -1.76 -3.65 2.49
CA VAL A 20 -0.80 -2.77 3.17
C VAL A 20 -1.52 -1.72 4.00
N GLY A 21 -2.59 -1.12 3.47
CA GLY A 21 -3.45 -0.19 4.21
C GLY A 21 -4.09 -0.83 5.45
N GLU A 22 -4.59 -2.06 5.33
CA GLU A 22 -5.14 -2.82 6.46
C GLU A 22 -4.08 -3.09 7.55
N ILE A 23 -2.86 -3.48 7.16
CA ILE A 23 -1.74 -3.69 8.10
C ILE A 23 -1.41 -2.39 8.84
N SER A 24 -1.33 -1.27 8.13
CA SER A 24 -1.05 0.06 8.73
C SER A 24 -2.14 0.47 9.72
N SER A 25 -3.42 0.30 9.35
CA SER A 25 -4.56 0.61 10.22
C SER A 25 -4.59 -0.27 11.48
N ASN A 26 -4.49 -1.58 11.29
CA ASN A 26 -4.53 -2.55 12.38
C ASN A 26 -3.36 -2.39 13.34
N GLY A 27 -2.13 -2.20 12.81
CA GLY A 27 -0.96 -1.99 13.64
C GLY A 27 -1.01 -0.66 14.40
N THR A 28 -1.60 0.39 13.82
CA THR A 28 -1.77 1.68 14.52
C THR A 28 -2.74 1.56 15.68
N SER A 29 -3.84 0.82 15.49
CA SER A 29 -4.76 0.49 16.58
C SER A 29 -4.07 -0.27 17.71
N GLN A 30 -3.30 -1.31 17.37
CA GLN A 30 -2.56 -2.12 18.34
C GLN A 30 -1.47 -1.32 19.08
N ALA A 31 -0.75 -0.45 18.38
CA ALA A 31 0.23 0.45 18.99
C ALA A 31 -0.43 1.43 19.97
N GLY A 32 -1.64 1.91 19.65
CA GLY A 32 -2.47 2.69 20.57
C GLY A 32 -2.82 1.92 21.85
N THR A 33 -3.30 0.68 21.71
CA THR A 33 -3.58 -0.19 22.87
C THR A 33 -2.33 -0.45 23.71
N LEU A 34 -1.17 -0.68 23.09
CA LEU A 34 0.08 -0.86 23.82
C LEU A 34 0.47 0.41 24.59
N LYS A 35 0.36 1.59 23.99
CA LYS A 35 0.65 2.87 24.64
C LYS A 35 -0.21 3.13 25.89
N GLU A 36 -1.46 2.68 25.89
CA GLU A 36 -2.36 2.82 27.04
C GLU A 36 -2.02 1.89 28.21
N ASN A 37 -1.37 0.76 27.94
CA ASN A 37 -1.17 -0.33 28.90
C ASN A 37 0.30 -0.59 29.27
N TRP A 38 1.24 -0.04 28.49
CA TRP A 38 2.68 -0.14 28.70
C TRP A 38 3.26 1.26 28.88
N LEU A 39 3.71 1.56 30.09
CA LEU A 39 4.27 2.86 30.46
C LEU A 39 5.79 2.78 30.57
N GLY A 40 6.46 3.86 30.20
CA GLY A 40 7.90 4.04 30.35
C GLY A 40 8.63 4.25 29.03
N PRO A 41 9.95 4.47 29.08
CA PRO A 41 10.75 4.85 27.91
C PRO A 41 10.68 3.85 26.75
N ASP A 42 10.57 2.57 27.05
CA ASP A 42 10.52 1.53 26.01
C ASP A 42 9.21 1.61 25.20
N SER A 43 8.09 2.00 25.81
CA SER A 43 6.82 2.15 25.11
C SER A 43 6.77 3.42 24.25
N GLU A 44 7.45 4.49 24.69
CA GLU A 44 7.68 5.68 23.88
C GLU A 44 8.53 5.35 22.65
N GLN A 45 9.65 4.64 22.84
CA GLN A 45 10.51 4.20 21.74
C GLN A 45 9.76 3.28 20.76
N PHE A 46 8.94 2.37 21.26
CA PHE A 46 8.10 1.52 20.42
C PHE A 46 7.10 2.36 19.61
N GLY A 47 6.46 3.36 20.22
CA GLY A 47 5.53 4.27 19.55
C GLY A 47 6.19 5.06 18.41
N ASP A 48 7.40 5.55 18.63
CA ASP A 48 8.17 6.26 17.61
C ASP A 48 8.56 5.32 16.45
N ALA A 49 9.06 4.12 16.77
CA ALA A 49 9.40 3.11 15.77
C ALA A 49 8.17 2.67 14.95
N TRP A 50 7.01 2.53 15.60
CA TRP A 50 5.75 2.28 14.90
C TRP A 50 5.37 3.44 13.97
N GLY A 51 5.55 4.69 14.41
CA GLY A 51 5.29 5.87 13.59
C GLY A 51 6.09 5.89 12.28
N ASP A 52 7.35 5.45 12.33
CA ASP A 52 8.18 5.32 11.13
C ASP A 52 7.76 4.13 10.24
N ALA A 53 7.38 3.00 10.84
CA ALA A 53 6.83 1.86 10.10
C ALA A 53 5.52 2.24 9.38
N ALA A 54 4.63 2.98 10.03
CA ALA A 54 3.36 3.44 9.44
C ALA A 54 3.60 4.35 8.22
N LYS A 55 4.59 5.24 8.27
CA LYS A 55 4.98 6.07 7.11
C LYS A 55 5.49 5.21 5.96
N ALA A 56 6.33 4.22 6.23
CA ALA A 56 6.85 3.33 5.21
C ALA A 56 5.75 2.47 4.57
N LEU A 57 4.78 1.99 5.37
CA LEU A 57 3.60 1.29 4.87
C LEU A 57 2.74 2.19 3.98
N GLN A 58 2.52 3.46 4.37
CA GLN A 58 1.78 4.40 3.53
C GLN A 58 2.49 4.63 2.18
N GLN A 59 3.81 4.82 2.20
CA GLN A 59 4.59 4.98 0.96
C GLN A 59 4.51 3.75 0.06
N ALA A 60 4.54 2.54 0.64
CA ALA A 60 4.38 1.30 -0.10
C ALA A 60 2.97 1.19 -0.73
N GLN A 61 1.93 1.54 0.03
CA GLN A 61 0.55 1.58 -0.48
C GLN A 61 0.42 2.55 -1.66
N ASP A 62 0.94 3.77 -1.51
CA ASP A 62 0.88 4.81 -2.55
C ASP A 62 1.63 4.37 -3.82
N ALA A 63 2.81 3.76 -3.66
CA ALA A 63 3.60 3.25 -4.78
C ALA A 63 2.86 2.14 -5.54
N LEU A 64 2.27 1.17 -4.83
CA LEU A 64 1.50 0.08 -5.45
C LEU A 64 0.29 0.62 -6.23
N GLN A 65 -0.43 1.59 -5.67
CA GLN A 65 -1.54 2.26 -6.35
C GLN A 65 -1.07 3.03 -7.60
N ALA A 66 0.06 3.74 -7.50
CA ALA A 66 0.63 4.45 -8.64
C ALA A 66 1.02 3.51 -9.78
N TYR A 67 1.68 2.39 -9.47
CA TYR A 67 2.04 1.37 -10.47
C TYR A 67 0.82 0.70 -11.09
N SER A 68 -0.19 0.35 -10.28
CA SER A 68 -1.46 -0.19 -10.78
C SER A 68 -2.12 0.77 -11.78
N LYS A 69 -2.25 2.05 -11.41
CA LYS A 69 -2.83 3.08 -12.27
C LYS A 69 -2.03 3.26 -13.58
N ALA A 70 -0.71 3.32 -13.49
CA ALA A 70 0.15 3.47 -14.66
C ALA A 70 0.03 2.28 -15.63
N ALA A 71 -0.02 1.05 -15.10
CA ALA A 71 -0.19 -0.16 -15.90
C ALA A 71 -1.54 -0.17 -16.65
N ILE A 72 -2.63 0.20 -15.98
CA ILE A 72 -3.96 0.31 -16.61
C ILE A 72 -3.94 1.35 -17.73
N GLN A 73 -3.36 2.53 -17.47
CA GLN A 73 -3.28 3.60 -18.46
C GLN A 73 -2.49 3.18 -19.72
N GLN A 74 -1.36 2.49 -19.54
CA GLN A 74 -0.57 2.00 -20.67
C GLN A 74 -1.29 0.90 -21.44
N ALA A 75 -1.99 -0.01 -20.75
CA ALA A 75 -2.78 -1.05 -21.40
C ALA A 75 -3.91 -0.44 -22.26
N ASP A 76 -4.62 0.56 -21.73
CA ASP A 76 -5.69 1.26 -22.47
C ASP A 76 -5.16 2.05 -23.66
N GLN A 77 -3.98 2.66 -23.55
CA GLN A 77 -3.33 3.37 -24.67
C GLN A 77 -2.93 2.40 -25.79
N GLN A 78 -2.41 1.22 -25.45
CA GLN A 78 -2.06 0.20 -26.44
C GLN A 78 -3.29 -0.35 -27.16
N GLU A 79 -4.39 -0.62 -26.45
CA GLU A 79 -5.64 -1.08 -27.07
C GLU A 79 -6.18 -0.07 -28.07
N LYS A 80 -6.12 1.23 -27.73
CA LYS A 80 -6.55 2.31 -28.63
C LYS A 80 -5.62 2.49 -29.83
N GLY A 81 -4.31 2.37 -29.63
CA GLY A 81 -3.30 2.55 -30.69
C GLY A 81 -3.17 1.37 -31.65
N SER A 82 -3.44 0.14 -31.19
CA SER A 82 -3.46 -1.07 -32.03
C SER A 82 -4.81 -1.37 -32.67
N GLY A 83 -5.86 -0.60 -32.32
CA GLY A 83 -7.19 -0.68 -32.92
C GLY A 83 -7.39 0.22 -34.15
N ALA A 84 -6.32 0.80 -34.71
CA ALA A 84 -6.31 1.62 -35.93
C ALA A 84 -5.84 0.82 -37.15
#